data_AF-A0A3P6SM09-F1
#
_entry.id   AF-A0A3P6SM09-F1
#
_cell.length_a   1.000
_cell.length_b   1.000
_cell.length_c   1.000
_cell.angle_alpha   90.00
_cell.angle_beta   90.00
_cell.angle_gamma   90.00
#
_symmetry.space_group_name_H-M   'P 1'
#
loop_
_entity.id
_entity.type
_entity.pdbx_description
1 polymer ?
#
loop_
_entity_poly.entity_id
_entity_poly.type
_entity_poly.pdbx_seq_one_letter_code
_entity_poly.pdbx_strand_id
1 'polypeptide(L)'
;MGKPTQRVLCRKGKGKDIDATDEFSVNDNFQSKLTRIKVQLVTSKGESEPEKKETRSKVEDDRKPEVEAAIVRVMKSRKVLDHNNLITEVTQQLKYRFLPNPILIKKRIESLIERDYLARDAHDLKLYHYVA
;
A
#
# COMPACT_ATOMS: atom_id res chain seq x y z
N MET A 1 12.77 -27.03 1.05
CA MET A 1 13.84 -27.57 0.18
C MET A 1 13.66 -29.08 0.10
N GLY A 2 13.47 -29.65 -1.10
CA GLY A 2 13.32 -31.11 -1.26
C GLY A 2 14.58 -31.91 -0.89
N LYS A 3 14.46 -33.24 -0.88
CA LYS A 3 15.59 -34.16 -0.62
C LYS A 3 16.75 -33.84 -1.59
N PRO A 4 18.02 -33.91 -1.15
CA PRO A 4 19.17 -33.61 -2.01
C PRO A 4 19.16 -34.39 -3.33
N THR A 5 18.75 -35.66 -3.29
CA THR A 5 18.62 -36.54 -4.47
C THR A 5 17.51 -36.13 -5.44
N GLN A 6 16.61 -35.23 -5.07
CA GLN A 6 15.54 -34.75 -5.96
C GLN A 6 15.85 -33.37 -6.57
N ARG A 7 17.05 -32.82 -6.34
CA ARG A 7 17.49 -31.54 -6.90
C ARG A 7 18.23 -31.78 -8.20
N VAL A 8 17.88 -31.05 -9.25
CA VAL A 8 18.53 -31.19 -10.58
C VAL A 8 19.95 -30.62 -10.56
N LEU A 9 20.20 -29.58 -9.75
CA LEU A 9 21.49 -28.91 -9.64
C LEU A 9 22.04 -28.96 -8.21
N CYS A 10 23.36 -29.05 -8.11
CA CYS A 10 24.15 -28.85 -6.90
C CYS A 10 24.73 -27.44 -6.92
N ARG A 11 24.75 -26.76 -5.76
CA ARG A 11 25.36 -25.44 -5.59
C ARG A 11 26.55 -25.55 -4.64
N LYS A 12 27.71 -25.05 -5.07
CA LYS A 12 28.91 -24.88 -4.25
C LYS A 12 29.00 -23.42 -3.81
N GLY A 13 28.22 -23.10 -2.78
CA GLY A 13 28.03 -21.75 -2.26
C GLY A 13 27.54 -21.80 -0.82
N LYS A 14 27.58 -20.67 -0.12
CA LYS A 14 27.07 -20.56 1.26
C LYS A 14 25.82 -19.68 1.27
N GLY A 15 24.85 -20.04 2.11
CA GLY A 15 23.68 -19.19 2.33
C GLY A 15 22.53 -19.41 1.35
N LYS A 16 21.49 -18.60 1.54
CA LYS A 16 20.18 -18.72 0.88
C LYS A 16 20.13 -18.01 -0.48
N ASP A 17 20.81 -16.88 -0.60
CA ASP A 17 20.84 -16.05 -1.80
C ASP A 17 21.95 -16.49 -2.75
N ILE A 18 21.85 -16.17 -4.04
CA ILE A 18 22.84 -16.54 -5.06
C ILE A 18 23.90 -15.44 -5.13
N ASP A 19 25.15 -15.82 -4.91
CA ASP A 19 26.32 -14.95 -4.99
C ASP A 19 27.05 -15.14 -6.33
N ALA A 20 27.76 -14.12 -6.78
CA ALA A 20 28.52 -14.14 -8.04
C ALA A 20 29.64 -15.19 -8.07
N THR A 21 30.07 -15.69 -6.91
CA THR A 21 31.10 -16.72 -6.75
C THR A 21 30.53 -18.13 -6.66
N ASP A 22 29.20 -18.28 -6.71
CA ASP A 22 28.59 -19.60 -6.65
C ASP A 22 28.82 -20.39 -7.94
N GLU A 23 29.27 -21.63 -7.77
CA GLU A 23 29.33 -22.59 -8.86
C GLU A 23 28.13 -23.55 -8.79
N PHE A 24 27.49 -23.77 -9.93
CA PHE A 24 26.42 -24.73 -10.09
C PHE A 24 26.87 -25.88 -10.98
N SER A 25 26.58 -27.11 -10.57
CA SER A 25 26.85 -28.33 -11.36
C SER A 25 25.61 -29.20 -11.44
N VAL A 26 25.59 -30.09 -12.44
CA VAL A 26 24.54 -31.12 -12.55
C VAL A 26 24.67 -32.08 -11.37
N ASN A 27 23.54 -32.45 -10.77
CA ASN A 27 23.52 -33.43 -9.69
C ASN A 27 23.47 -34.85 -10.24
N ASP A 28 24.63 -35.51 -10.34
CA ASP A 28 24.72 -36.90 -10.82
C ASP A 28 24.00 -37.90 -9.90
N ASN A 29 23.73 -37.53 -8.64
CA ASN A 29 22.96 -38.34 -7.69
C ASN A 29 21.45 -38.09 -7.76
N PHE A 30 20.97 -37.46 -8.83
CA PHE A 30 19.56 -37.18 -9.01
C PHE A 30 18.75 -38.48 -9.18
N GLN A 31 17.64 -38.58 -8.45
CA GLN A 31 16.73 -39.71 -8.45
C GLN A 31 15.27 -39.20 -8.52
N SER A 32 14.52 -39.72 -9.49
CA SER A 32 13.09 -39.47 -9.64
C SER A 32 12.38 -40.76 -10.04
N LYS A 33 11.20 -41.00 -9.47
CA LYS A 33 10.31 -42.08 -9.91
C LYS A 33 9.59 -41.76 -11.22
N LEU A 34 9.59 -40.48 -11.62
CA LEU A 34 8.93 -39.98 -12.83
C LEU A 34 9.97 -39.64 -13.89
N THR A 35 9.72 -40.09 -15.13
CA THR A 35 10.55 -39.74 -16.31
C THR A 35 10.36 -38.29 -16.73
N ARG A 36 9.16 -37.72 -16.54
CA ARG A 36 8.87 -36.30 -16.79
C ARG A 36 8.94 -35.53 -15.48
N ILE A 37 9.99 -34.74 -15.32
CA ILE A 37 10.21 -33.91 -14.13
C ILE A 37 9.74 -32.49 -14.44
N LYS A 38 8.76 -31.99 -13.68
CA LYS A 38 8.34 -30.60 -13.77
C LYS A 38 9.27 -29.74 -12.90
N VAL A 39 10.19 -29.03 -13.55
CA VAL A 39 10.95 -27.99 -12.87
C VAL A 39 10.02 -26.81 -12.65
N GLN A 40 9.57 -26.64 -11.40
CA GLN A 40 8.74 -25.49 -11.04
C GLN A 40 9.63 -24.25 -11.14
N LEU A 41 9.40 -23.43 -12.17
CA LEU A 41 9.93 -22.08 -12.22
C LEU A 41 9.51 -21.37 -10.93
N VAL A 42 10.47 -20.71 -10.28
CA VAL A 42 10.18 -19.83 -9.15
C VAL A 42 9.44 -18.63 -9.74
N THR A 43 8.14 -18.79 -9.98
CA THR A 43 7.25 -17.64 -10.06
C THR A 43 7.37 -16.97 -8.71
N SER A 44 7.98 -15.79 -8.67
CA SER A 44 7.99 -14.93 -7.49
C SER A 44 6.59 -14.97 -6.90
N LYS A 45 6.45 -15.63 -5.75
CA LYS A 45 5.17 -15.75 -5.06
C LYS A 45 4.87 -14.38 -4.46
N GLY A 46 4.36 -13.48 -5.30
CA GLY A 46 4.11 -12.08 -4.97
C GLY A 46 4.97 -11.13 -5.79
N GLU A 47 4.41 -9.95 -6.03
CA GLU A 47 5.11 -8.74 -6.48
C GLU A 47 6.44 -8.59 -5.72
N SER A 48 7.50 -8.18 -6.40
CA SER A 48 8.73 -7.77 -5.72
C SER A 48 8.43 -6.60 -4.75
N GLU A 49 9.23 -6.43 -3.70
CA GLU A 49 9.06 -5.31 -2.76
C GLU A 49 8.90 -3.92 -3.44
N PRO A 50 9.62 -3.58 -4.53
CA PRO A 50 9.37 -2.33 -5.25
C PRO A 50 8.00 -2.31 -5.96
N GLU A 51 7.57 -3.40 -6.58
CA GLU A 51 6.26 -3.49 -7.24
C GLU A 51 5.11 -3.35 -6.22
N LYS A 52 5.19 -4.01 -5.06
CA LYS A 52 4.19 -3.84 -3.98
C LYS A 52 4.08 -2.39 -3.51
N LYS A 53 5.21 -1.69 -3.42
CA LYS A 53 5.26 -0.29 -2.98
C LYS A 53 4.60 0.62 -4.02
N GLU A 54 4.84 0.37 -5.30
CA GLU A 54 4.21 1.10 -6.39
C GLU A 54 2.69 0.87 -6.42
N THR A 55 2.25 -0.39 -6.33
CA THR A 55 0.83 -0.75 -6.26
C THR A 55 0.15 -0.08 -5.08
N ARG A 56 0.78 -0.06 -3.90
CA ARG A 56 0.26 0.64 -2.72
C ARG A 56 0.16 2.16 -2.94
N SER A 57 1.15 2.78 -3.57
CA SER A 57 1.14 4.22 -3.85
C SER A 57 -0.04 4.59 -4.76
N LYS A 58 -0.26 3.82 -5.83
CA LYS A 58 -1.38 4.02 -6.76
C LYS A 58 -2.73 3.97 -6.04
N VAL A 59 -2.91 2.98 -5.16
CA VAL A 59 -4.13 2.87 -4.34
C VAL A 59 -4.32 4.05 -3.39
N GLU A 60 -3.24 4.59 -2.80
CA GLU A 60 -3.34 5.78 -1.95
C GLU A 60 -3.67 7.05 -2.75
N ASP A 61 -3.20 7.16 -3.99
CA ASP A 61 -3.55 8.25 -4.90
C ASP A 61 -5.03 8.22 -5.29
N ASP A 62 -5.57 7.05 -5.61
CA ASP A 62 -6.99 6.86 -5.95
C ASP A 62 -7.94 7.22 -4.80
N ARG A 63 -7.48 7.12 -3.55
CA ARG A 63 -8.26 7.46 -2.35
C ARG A 63 -8.36 8.96 -2.09
N LYS A 64 -7.45 9.78 -2.63
CA LYS A 64 -7.43 11.23 -2.42
C LYS A 64 -8.76 11.91 -2.80
N PRO A 65 -9.32 11.72 -4.00
CA PRO A 65 -10.58 12.35 -4.39
C PRO A 65 -11.76 11.87 -3.53
N GLU A 66 -11.78 10.60 -3.10
CA GLU A 66 -12.84 10.10 -2.21
C GLU A 66 -12.81 10.79 -0.84
N VAL A 67 -11.61 11.02 -0.28
CA VAL A 67 -11.43 11.75 0.97
C VAL A 67 -11.85 13.22 0.84
N GLU A 68 -11.45 13.89 -0.25
CA GLU A 68 -11.86 15.29 -0.50
C GLU A 68 -13.37 15.42 -0.62
N ALA A 69 -14.00 14.52 -1.39
CA ALA A 69 -15.45 14.51 -1.53
C ALA A 69 -16.15 14.26 -0.18
N ALA A 70 -15.59 13.42 0.68
CA ALA A 70 -16.11 13.19 2.02
C ALA A 70 -16.02 14.43 2.91
N ILE A 71 -14.87 15.11 2.92
CA ILE A 71 -14.68 16.36 3.66
C ILE A 71 -15.70 17.40 3.21
N VAL A 72 -15.86 17.60 1.89
CA VAL A 72 -16.81 18.57 1.33
C VAL A 72 -18.25 18.23 1.71
N ARG A 73 -18.67 16.95 1.65
CA ARG A 73 -20.02 16.55 2.08
C ARG A 73 -20.28 16.86 3.55
N VAL A 74 -19.34 16.54 4.44
CA VAL A 74 -19.46 16.83 5.89
C VAL A 74 -19.54 18.34 6.11
N MET A 75 -18.57 19.09 5.59
CA MET A 75 -18.49 20.54 5.79
C MET A 75 -19.66 21.30 5.16
N LYS A 76 -20.15 20.89 3.99
CA LYS A 76 -21.33 21.48 3.35
C LYS A 76 -22.59 21.37 4.22
N SER A 77 -22.71 20.27 4.98
CA SER A 77 -23.84 20.02 5.88
C SER A 77 -23.72 20.74 7.22
N ARG A 78 -22.52 20.77 7.82
CA ARG A 78 -22.27 21.37 9.14
C ARG A 78 -22.06 22.88 9.09
N LYS A 79 -21.58 23.40 7.95
CA LYS A 79 -21.13 24.79 7.71
C LYS A 79 -19.90 25.19 8.52
N VAL A 80 -19.88 24.86 9.82
CA VAL A 80 -18.77 25.09 10.73
C VAL A 80 -18.51 23.80 11.51
N LEU A 81 -17.24 23.39 11.61
CA LEU A 81 -16.87 22.20 12.38
C LEU A 81 -15.43 22.30 12.88
N ASP A 82 -15.16 21.79 14.07
CA ASP A 82 -13.81 21.70 14.59
C ASP A 82 -13.04 20.52 13.97
N HIS A 83 -11.71 20.61 14.03
CA HIS A 83 -10.79 19.67 13.41
C HIS A 83 -11.01 18.22 13.84
N ASN A 84 -11.21 17.97 15.14
CA ASN A 84 -11.31 16.61 15.65
C ASN A 84 -12.64 15.96 15.24
N ASN A 85 -13.74 16.71 15.30
CA ASN A 85 -15.03 16.20 14.83
C ASN A 85 -15.04 16.02 13.30
N LEU A 86 -14.39 16.91 12.53
CA LEU A 86 -14.25 16.74 11.09
C LEU A 86 -13.52 15.44 10.74
N ILE A 87 -12.39 15.14 11.39
CA ILE A 87 -11.66 13.89 11.17
C ILE A 87 -12.54 12.69 11.52
N THR A 88 -13.25 12.76 12.65
CA THR A 88 -14.13 11.68 13.12
C THR A 88 -15.27 11.41 12.12
N GLU A 89 -15.99 12.45 11.68
CA GLU A 89 -17.10 12.31 10.75
C GLU A 89 -16.64 11.82 9.37
N VAL A 90 -15.51 12.33 8.85
CA VAL A 90 -14.92 11.86 7.58
C VAL A 90 -14.51 10.39 7.67
N THR A 91 -13.86 9.99 8.77
CA THR A 91 -13.47 8.59 8.99
C THR A 91 -14.70 7.69 9.06
N GLN A 92 -15.74 8.12 9.76
CA GLN A 92 -16.99 7.39 9.88
C GLN A 92 -17.72 7.24 8.53
N GLN A 93 -17.65 8.26 7.67
CA GLN A 93 -18.25 8.19 6.34
C GLN A 93 -17.48 7.24 5.39
N LEU A 94 -16.16 7.18 5.50
CA LEU A 94 -15.30 6.38 4.62
C LEU A 94 -15.10 4.93 5.07
N LYS A 95 -15.37 4.61 6.36
CA LYS A 95 -15.05 3.30 6.96
C LYS A 95 -15.57 2.07 6.21
N TYR A 96 -16.69 2.19 5.49
CA TYR A 96 -17.28 1.09 4.72
C TYR A 96 -16.51 0.78 3.43
N ARG A 97 -15.67 1.71 2.96
CA ARG A 97 -14.80 1.55 1.78
C ARG A 97 -13.37 1.26 2.20
N PHE A 98 -12.82 2.08 3.09
CA PHE A 98 -11.47 1.92 3.63
C PHE A 98 -11.32 2.71 4.94
N LEU A 99 -10.27 2.40 5.70
CA LEU A 99 -9.91 3.18 6.88
C LEU A 99 -8.91 4.29 6.46
N PRO A 100 -9.33 5.57 6.34
CA PRO A 100 -8.42 6.65 5.95
C PRO A 100 -7.37 6.90 7.04
N ASN A 101 -6.13 7.15 6.62
CA ASN A 101 -5.10 7.62 7.53
C ASN A 101 -5.41 9.09 7.94
N PRO A 102 -5.43 9.45 9.24
CA PRO A 102 -5.64 10.82 9.68
C PRO A 102 -4.69 11.84 9.03
N ILE A 103 -3.45 11.45 8.72
CA ILE A 103 -2.47 12.30 8.03
C ILE A 103 -2.95 12.65 6.62
N LEU A 104 -3.59 11.71 5.91
CA LEU A 104 -4.15 11.95 4.58
C LEU A 104 -5.29 12.95 4.66
N ILE A 105 -6.20 12.80 5.62
CA ILE A 105 -7.32 13.73 5.84
C ILE A 105 -6.80 15.15 6.08
N LYS A 106 -5.81 15.31 6.97
CA LYS A 106 -5.17 16.61 7.24
C LYS A 106 -4.61 17.26 5.97
N LYS A 107 -3.85 16.51 5.18
CA LYS A 107 -3.30 17.00 3.89
C LYS A 107 -4.40 17.40 2.90
N ARG A 108 -5.55 16.74 2.92
CA ARG A 108 -6.69 17.05 2.05
C ARG A 108 -7.47 18.28 2.53
N ILE A 109 -7.57 18.50 3.84
CA ILE A 109 -8.13 19.74 4.41
C ILE A 109 -7.31 20.95 3.96
N GLU A 110 -5.98 20.92 4.08
CA GLU A 110 -5.13 22.02 3.61
C GLU A 110 -5.30 22.29 2.11
N SER A 111 -5.32 21.23 1.29
CA SER A 111 -5.57 21.37 -0.15
C SER A 111 -6.96 21.91 -0.50
N LEU A 112 -7.96 21.72 0.36
CA LEU A 112 -9.29 22.31 0.20
C LEU A 112 -9.34 23.76 0.67
N ILE A 113 -8.48 24.15 1.61
CA ILE A 113 -8.30 25.55 2.00
C ILE A 113 -7.60 26.33 0.89
N GLU A 114 -6.53 25.78 0.32
CA GLU A 114 -5.79 26.37 -0.83
C GLU A 114 -6.66 26.58 -2.08
N ARG A 115 -7.77 25.84 -2.20
CA ARG A 115 -8.72 25.93 -3.31
C ARG A 115 -10.01 26.67 -2.94
N ASP A 116 -10.03 27.37 -1.79
CA ASP A 116 -11.16 28.15 -1.32
C ASP A 116 -12.47 27.35 -1.17
N TYR A 117 -12.39 26.06 -0.83
CA TYR A 117 -13.56 25.27 -0.42
C TYR A 117 -13.82 25.38 1.08
N LEU A 118 -12.75 25.55 1.86
CA LEU A 118 -12.77 25.70 3.31
C LEU A 118 -11.94 26.92 3.72
N ALA A 119 -12.29 27.53 4.84
CA ALA A 119 -11.48 28.56 5.48
C ALA A 119 -11.28 28.22 6.96
N ARG A 120 -10.16 28.63 7.55
CA ARG A 120 -9.98 28.58 9.00
C ARG A 120 -10.70 29.77 9.63
N ASP A 121 -11.23 29.58 10.83
CA ASP A 121 -11.77 30.69 11.60
C ASP A 121 -10.66 31.70 11.95
N ALA A 122 -11.00 32.98 12.00
CA ALA A 122 -10.06 34.06 12.27
C ALA A 122 -9.57 34.09 13.73
N HIS A 123 -10.38 33.57 14.66
CA HIS A 123 -10.13 33.59 16.10
C HIS A 123 -9.71 32.20 16.62
N ASP A 124 -10.18 31.11 16.01
CA ASP A 124 -9.80 29.74 16.38
C ASP A 124 -9.37 28.89 15.18
N LEU A 125 -8.06 28.66 15.05
CA LEU A 125 -7.48 27.85 13.98
C LEU A 125 -7.94 26.38 13.97
N LYS A 126 -8.60 25.90 15.03
CA LYS A 126 -9.17 24.55 15.10
C LYS A 126 -10.55 24.46 14.45
N LEU A 127 -11.20 25.60 14.16
CA LEU A 127 -12.49 25.66 13.49
C LEU A 127 -12.32 25.89 12.00
N TYR A 128 -13.09 25.16 11.22
CA TYR A 128 -13.19 25.32 9.77
C TYR A 128 -14.59 25.81 9.38
N HIS A 129 -14.62 26.67 8.36
CA HIS A 129 -15.82 27.17 7.70
C HIS A 129 -15.89 26.63 6.28
N TYR A 130 -17.09 26.25 5.85
CA TYR A 130 -17.35 25.92 4.45
C TYR A 130 -17.67 27.19 3.66
N VAL A 131 -16.94 27.44 2.57
CA VAL A 131 -16.96 28.75 1.85
C VAL A 131 -17.30 28.67 0.36
N ALA A 132 -17.58 27.48 -0.18
CA ALA A 132 -17.91 27.25 -1.60
C ALA A 132 -19.42 27.08 -1.92
#